data_AF-A0A7W8QJ02-F1
#
_entry.id   AF-A0A7W8QJ02-F1
#
_cell.length_a   1.000
_cell.length_b   1.000
_cell.length_c   1.000
_cell.angle_alpha   90.00
_cell.angle_beta   90.00
_cell.angle_gamma   90.00
#
_symmetry.space_group_name_H-M   'P 1'
#
loop_
_entity.id
_entity.type
_entity.pdbx_description
1 polymer ?
#
loop_
_entity_poly.entity_id
_entity_poly.type
_entity_poly.pdbx_seq_one_letter_code
_entity_poly.pdbx_strand_id
1 'polypeptide(L)'
;MAKRGPYEKGEAKRAEILRVALEVFAAEGYRGTSLRKVASACELSLPGLMHYFGSKEELLTQVLRARDEEARGRIGDGGLTDHLQVIRDSAETPGLVELFVSMAASAGDPRHPASALFSERYEEYRASLAERLSRAMDEGALTRDVPPDRLAVMLIALVDGIQMQWLNDRAVDMERPVTDLLALLAPDRRERGG
;
A
#
# COMPACT_ATOMS: atom_id res chain seq x y z
N MET A 1 37.68 -11.52 -6.46
CA MET A 1 36.36 -11.87 -7.02
C MET A 1 35.59 -12.68 -5.99
N ALA A 2 34.69 -12.05 -5.23
CA ALA A 2 34.08 -12.67 -4.05
C ALA A 2 32.63 -13.14 -4.30
N LYS A 3 32.41 -14.45 -4.11
CA LYS A 3 31.20 -15.15 -3.61
C LYS A 3 29.80 -14.57 -3.91
N ARG A 4 29.47 -14.28 -5.18
CA ARG A 4 28.10 -13.89 -5.62
C ARG A 4 27.06 -15.04 -5.63
N GLY A 5 27.47 -16.30 -5.68
CA GLY A 5 26.57 -17.43 -5.98
C GLY A 5 25.49 -17.81 -4.95
N PRO A 6 25.78 -17.93 -3.64
CA PRO A 6 24.78 -18.41 -2.66
C PRO A 6 23.79 -17.32 -2.21
N TYR A 7 24.26 -16.08 -2.06
CA TYR A 7 23.43 -14.94 -1.65
C TYR A 7 22.46 -14.51 -2.75
N GLU A 8 22.91 -14.45 -4.01
CA GLU A 8 22.01 -14.13 -5.15
C GLU A 8 20.88 -15.15 -5.30
N LYS A 9 21.14 -16.45 -5.02
CA LYS A 9 20.10 -17.49 -5.03
C LYS A 9 19.10 -17.35 -3.88
N GLY A 10 19.57 -16.94 -2.70
CA GLY A 10 18.72 -16.70 -1.54
C GLY A 10 17.77 -15.51 -1.77
N GLU A 11 18.31 -14.40 -2.27
CA GLU A 11 17.51 -13.21 -2.59
C GLU A 11 16.50 -13.46 -3.71
N ALA A 12 16.91 -14.18 -4.77
CA ALA A 12 15.98 -14.57 -5.84
C ALA A 12 14.82 -15.42 -5.31
N LYS A 13 15.09 -16.39 -4.43
CA LYS A 13 14.03 -17.21 -3.82
C LYS A 13 13.15 -16.39 -2.87
N ARG A 14 13.73 -15.44 -2.13
CA ARG A 14 12.97 -14.52 -1.26
C ARG A 14 11.99 -13.67 -2.07
N ALA A 15 12.45 -13.11 -3.19
CA ALA A 15 11.61 -12.35 -4.11
C ALA A 15 10.50 -13.22 -4.74
N GLU A 16 10.82 -14.45 -5.14
CA GLU A 16 9.83 -15.42 -5.63
C GLU A 16 8.75 -15.70 -4.58
N ILE A 17 9.14 -15.93 -3.32
CA ILE A 17 8.20 -16.16 -2.23
C ILE A 17 7.27 -14.95 -2.02
N LEU A 18 7.81 -13.73 -2.05
CA LEU A 18 7.00 -12.52 -1.88
C LEU A 18 5.97 -12.35 -3.01
N ARG A 19 6.37 -12.60 -4.26
CA ARG A 19 5.45 -12.58 -5.41
C ARG A 19 4.34 -13.61 -5.26
N VAL A 20 4.69 -14.86 -4.92
CA VAL A 20 3.69 -15.92 -4.72
C VAL A 20 2.78 -15.60 -3.53
N ALA A 21 3.33 -15.06 -2.44
CA ALA A 21 2.53 -14.68 -1.29
C ALA A 21 1.52 -13.57 -1.64
N LEU A 22 1.92 -12.56 -2.42
CA LEU A 22 1.01 -11.54 -2.93
C LEU A 22 -0.16 -12.14 -3.71
N GLU A 23 0.12 -13.05 -4.65
CA GLU A 23 -0.88 -13.74 -5.46
C GLU A 23 -1.85 -14.54 -4.59
N VAL A 24 -1.34 -15.31 -3.62
CA VAL A 24 -2.17 -16.12 -2.72
C VAL A 24 -3.04 -15.23 -1.84
N PHE A 25 -2.49 -14.17 -1.24
CA PHE A 25 -3.29 -13.27 -0.39
C PHE A 25 -4.33 -12.49 -1.19
N ALA A 26 -4.02 -12.08 -2.42
CA ALA A 26 -4.97 -11.42 -3.31
C ALA A 26 -6.16 -12.33 -3.65
N ALA A 27 -5.89 -13.60 -3.98
CA ALA A 27 -6.91 -14.55 -4.43
C ALA A 27 -7.74 -15.15 -3.28
N GLU A 28 -7.12 -15.45 -2.13
CA GLU A 28 -7.74 -16.30 -1.11
C GLU A 28 -8.04 -15.59 0.22
N GLY A 29 -7.67 -14.31 0.35
CA GLY A 29 -7.94 -13.53 1.57
C GLY A 29 -6.91 -13.75 2.67
N TYR A 30 -6.77 -12.79 3.59
CA TYR A 30 -5.80 -12.89 4.69
C TYR A 30 -6.24 -13.88 5.77
N ARG A 31 -7.52 -13.87 6.13
CA ARG A 31 -8.08 -14.74 7.18
C ARG A 31 -8.13 -16.23 6.78
N GLY A 32 -8.30 -16.53 5.49
CA GLY A 32 -8.36 -17.89 4.94
C GLY A 32 -7.01 -18.45 4.47
N THR A 33 -6.02 -17.58 4.27
CA THR A 33 -4.68 -17.96 3.82
C THR A 33 -3.79 -18.27 5.01
N SER A 34 -3.44 -19.56 5.14
CA SER A 34 -2.38 -19.96 6.06
C SER A 34 -1.03 -19.84 5.36
N LEU A 35 0.01 -19.48 6.10
CA LEU A 35 1.41 -19.54 5.64
C LEU A 35 1.78 -20.91 5.02
N ARG A 36 1.03 -21.97 5.34
CA ARG A 36 1.19 -23.29 4.72
C ARG A 36 0.85 -23.29 3.23
N LYS A 37 -0.14 -22.51 2.80
CA LYS A 37 -0.48 -22.37 1.38
C LYS A 37 0.62 -21.64 0.62
N VAL A 38 1.12 -20.54 1.17
CA VAL A 38 2.29 -19.83 0.61
C VAL A 38 3.49 -20.78 0.53
N ALA A 39 3.80 -21.51 1.60
CA ALA A 39 4.89 -22.49 1.61
C ALA A 39 4.68 -23.55 0.52
N SER A 40 3.48 -24.13 0.45
CA SER A 40 3.14 -25.15 -0.56
C SER A 40 3.24 -24.62 -1.99
N ALA A 41 2.78 -23.40 -2.26
CA ALA A 41 2.85 -22.76 -3.57
C ALA A 41 4.30 -22.43 -3.99
N CYS A 42 5.20 -22.25 -3.01
CA CYS A 42 6.63 -22.08 -3.25
C CYS A 42 7.42 -23.41 -3.25
N GLU A 43 6.75 -24.55 -3.14
CA GLU A 43 7.33 -25.89 -2.98
C GLU A 43 8.24 -26.02 -1.74
N LEU A 44 7.87 -25.33 -0.66
CA LEU A 44 8.58 -25.31 0.61
C LEU A 44 7.73 -25.94 1.73
N SER A 45 8.41 -26.46 2.75
CA SER A 45 7.78 -26.71 4.04
C SER A 45 7.55 -25.39 4.78
N LEU A 46 6.63 -25.35 5.74
CA LEU A 46 6.46 -24.14 6.57
C LEU A 46 7.77 -23.75 7.31
N PRO A 47 8.53 -24.66 7.94
CA PRO A 47 9.84 -24.32 8.48
C PRO A 47 10.83 -23.80 7.42
N GLY A 48 10.80 -24.37 6.21
CA GLY A 48 11.63 -23.92 5.08
C GLY A 48 11.29 -22.49 4.65
N LEU A 49 10.00 -22.14 4.58
CA LEU A 49 9.54 -20.77 4.36
C LEU A 49 10.02 -19.84 5.48
N MET A 50 9.86 -20.25 6.74
CA MET A 50 10.26 -19.44 7.89
C MET A 50 11.77 -19.18 7.96
N HIS A 51 12.60 -20.03 7.36
CA HIS A 51 14.04 -19.81 7.27
C HIS A 51 14.40 -18.51 6.50
N TYR A 52 13.55 -18.07 5.57
CA TYR A 52 13.80 -16.86 4.77
C TYR A 52 13.33 -15.55 5.43
N PHE A 53 12.40 -15.63 6.40
CA PHE A 53 11.71 -14.44 6.93
C PHE A 53 11.66 -14.37 8.45
N GLY A 54 12.17 -15.35 9.20
CA GLY A 54 12.29 -15.30 10.66
C GLY A 54 10.97 -15.39 11.46
N SER A 55 9.92 -14.66 11.06
CA SER A 55 8.61 -14.59 11.71
C SER A 55 7.47 -14.41 10.70
N LYS A 56 6.25 -14.75 11.12
CA LYS A 56 5.05 -14.53 10.31
C LYS A 56 4.89 -13.03 10.02
N GLU A 57 5.06 -12.21 11.04
CA GLU A 57 4.88 -10.77 11.00
C GLU A 57 5.86 -10.13 10.01
N GLU A 58 7.13 -10.55 10.02
CA GLU A 58 8.13 -10.09 9.06
C GLU A 58 7.74 -10.46 7.62
N LEU A 59 7.35 -11.72 7.34
CA LEU A 59 6.87 -12.11 6.02
C LEU A 59 5.68 -11.26 5.58
N LEU A 60 4.67 -11.09 6.44
CA LEU A 60 3.48 -10.30 6.13
C LEU A 60 3.80 -8.84 5.83
N THR A 61 4.71 -8.22 6.60
CA THR A 61 5.10 -6.84 6.33
C THR A 61 5.92 -6.72 5.05
N GLN A 62 6.74 -7.70 4.71
CA GLN A 62 7.49 -7.72 3.45
C GLN A 62 6.56 -7.92 2.24
N VAL A 63 5.49 -8.69 2.38
CA VAL A 63 4.42 -8.78 1.37
C VAL A 63 3.76 -7.42 1.16
N LEU A 64 3.41 -6.71 2.24
CA LEU A 64 2.84 -5.36 2.12
C LEU A 64 3.80 -4.38 1.47
N ARG A 65 5.10 -4.43 1.81
CA ARG A 65 6.13 -3.61 1.17
C ARG A 65 6.21 -3.90 -0.34
N ALA A 66 6.20 -5.17 -0.74
CA ALA A 66 6.20 -5.56 -2.16
C ALA A 66 4.94 -5.06 -2.89
N ARG A 67 3.76 -5.14 -2.26
CA ARG A 67 2.51 -4.56 -2.79
C ARG A 67 2.64 -3.05 -3.00
N ASP A 68 3.17 -2.34 -2.01
CA ASP A 68 3.35 -0.89 -2.07
C ASP A 68 4.38 -0.50 -3.15
N GLU A 69 5.41 -1.32 -3.36
CA GLU A 69 6.37 -1.18 -4.46
C GLU A 69 5.73 -1.36 -5.83
N GLU A 70 4.87 -2.36 -6.01
CA GLU A 70 4.11 -2.54 -7.24
C GLU A 70 3.16 -1.36 -7.50
N ALA A 71 2.45 -0.90 -6.47
CA ALA A 71 1.59 0.27 -6.56
C ALA A 71 2.39 1.53 -6.93
N ARG A 72 3.56 1.75 -6.29
CA ARG A 72 4.45 2.87 -6.60
C ARG A 72 4.98 2.78 -8.03
N GLY A 73 5.31 1.59 -8.51
CA GLY A 73 5.75 1.35 -9.90
C GLY A 73 4.65 1.67 -10.92
N ARG A 74 3.40 1.32 -10.63
CA ARG A 74 2.23 1.68 -11.46
C ARG A 74 1.97 3.18 -11.49
N ILE A 75 2.16 3.87 -10.36
CA ILE A 75 2.03 5.33 -10.29
C ILE A 75 3.20 6.00 -11.03
N GLY A 76 4.44 5.53 -10.81
CA GLY A 76 5.65 6.12 -11.39
C GLY A 76 5.72 7.64 -11.18
N ASP A 77 6.00 8.35 -12.28
CA ASP A 77 6.00 9.81 -12.37
C ASP A 77 4.58 10.40 -12.60
N GLY A 78 3.55 9.55 -12.57
CA GLY A 78 2.15 9.92 -12.72
C GLY A 78 1.59 10.81 -11.61
N GLY A 79 0.38 11.28 -11.85
CA GLY A 79 -0.32 12.27 -11.04
C GLY A 79 -1.32 11.67 -10.05
N LEU A 80 -2.27 12.49 -9.60
CA LEU A 80 -3.32 12.06 -8.68
C LEU A 80 -4.28 11.04 -9.32
N THR A 81 -4.48 11.09 -10.63
CA THR A 81 -5.32 10.12 -11.37
C THR A 81 -4.78 8.70 -11.25
N ASP A 82 -3.47 8.51 -11.38
CA ASP A 82 -2.83 7.20 -11.25
C ASP A 82 -2.96 6.66 -9.82
N HIS A 83 -2.92 7.55 -8.83
CA HIS A 83 -3.15 7.21 -7.44
C HIS A 83 -4.61 6.76 -7.18
N LEU A 84 -5.58 7.45 -7.76
CA LEU A 84 -6.99 7.06 -7.71
C LEU A 84 -7.23 5.70 -8.37
N GLN A 85 -6.54 5.41 -9.47
CA GLN A 85 -6.60 4.10 -10.11
C GLN A 85 -6.08 2.99 -9.19
N VAL A 86 -4.98 3.22 -8.46
CA VAL A 86 -4.49 2.25 -7.45
C VAL A 86 -5.52 1.99 -6.36
N ILE A 87 -6.20 3.04 -5.88
CA ILE A 87 -7.26 2.91 -4.87
C ILE A 87 -8.43 2.07 -5.43
N ARG A 88 -8.85 2.35 -6.67
CA ARG A 88 -9.90 1.60 -7.36
C ARG A 88 -9.52 0.13 -7.53
N ASP A 89 -8.33 -0.15 -8.05
CA ASP A 89 -7.83 -1.52 -8.28
C ASP A 89 -7.68 -2.31 -6.98
N SER A 90 -7.51 -1.64 -5.84
CA SER A 90 -7.42 -2.30 -4.54
C SER A 90 -8.73 -3.02 -4.17
N ALA A 91 -9.88 -2.61 -4.73
CA ALA A 91 -11.16 -3.30 -4.56
C ALA A 91 -11.15 -4.73 -5.15
N GLU A 92 -10.35 -4.97 -6.19
CA GLU A 92 -10.21 -6.27 -6.86
C GLU A 92 -9.35 -7.25 -6.05
N THR A 93 -8.66 -6.77 -5.01
CA THR A 93 -7.81 -7.61 -4.14
C THR A 93 -8.17 -7.48 -2.65
N PRO A 94 -9.40 -7.87 -2.23
CA PRO A 94 -9.88 -7.69 -0.86
C PRO A 94 -8.98 -8.28 0.22
N GLY A 95 -8.28 -9.38 -0.09
CA GLY A 95 -7.37 -10.03 0.84
C GLY A 95 -6.11 -9.21 1.17
N LEU A 96 -5.61 -8.43 0.22
CA LEU A 96 -4.48 -7.53 0.47
C LEU A 96 -4.90 -6.29 1.27
N VAL A 97 -6.14 -5.82 1.09
CA VAL A 97 -6.72 -4.76 1.92
C VAL A 97 -6.92 -5.26 3.35
N GLU A 98 -7.45 -6.49 3.51
CA GLU A 98 -7.60 -7.12 4.82
C GLU A 98 -6.26 -7.30 5.54
N LEU A 99 -5.23 -7.79 4.83
CA LEU A 99 -3.87 -7.90 5.36
C LEU A 99 -3.35 -6.55 5.86
N PHE A 100 -3.52 -5.49 5.05
CA PHE A 100 -3.08 -4.15 5.42
C PHE A 100 -3.79 -3.63 6.67
N VAL A 101 -5.12 -3.66 6.70
CA VAL A 101 -5.90 -3.18 7.86
C VAL A 101 -5.52 -3.94 9.13
N SER A 102 -5.35 -5.26 9.04
CA SER A 102 -4.93 -6.08 10.19
C SER A 102 -3.54 -5.71 10.68
N MET A 103 -2.58 -5.51 9.78
CA MET A 103 -1.20 -5.19 10.15
C MET A 103 -1.05 -3.74 10.64
N ALA A 104 -1.82 -2.80 10.06
CA ALA A 104 -1.88 -1.41 10.48
C ALA A 104 -2.39 -1.29 11.92
N ALA A 105 -3.44 -2.03 12.28
CA ALA A 105 -3.94 -2.08 13.64
C ALA A 105 -2.89 -2.60 14.64
N SER A 106 -2.16 -3.66 14.27
CA SER A 106 -1.09 -4.23 15.12
C SER A 106 0.13 -3.32 15.23
N ALA A 107 0.45 -2.54 14.19
CA ALA A 107 1.61 -1.66 14.16
C ALA A 107 1.55 -0.50 15.17
N GLY A 108 0.37 -0.23 15.76
CA GLY A 108 0.19 0.73 16.84
C GLY A 108 0.86 0.33 18.16
N ASP A 109 1.19 -0.95 18.38
CA ASP A 109 2.03 -1.37 19.52
C ASP A 109 3.51 -1.21 19.13
N PRO A 110 4.29 -0.34 19.83
CA PRO A 110 5.71 -0.13 19.53
C PRO A 110 6.59 -1.38 19.64
N ARG A 111 6.11 -2.43 20.32
CA ARG A 111 6.83 -3.71 20.46
C ARG A 111 6.54 -4.67 19.31
N HIS A 112 5.54 -4.38 18.48
CA HIS A 112 5.18 -5.23 17.36
C HIS A 112 6.20 -5.05 16.23
N PRO A 113 6.70 -6.13 15.59
CA PRO A 113 7.69 -6.04 14.51
C PRO A 113 7.28 -5.14 13.34
N ALA A 114 5.97 -5.01 13.10
CA ALA A 114 5.43 -4.16 12.04
C ALA A 114 5.50 -2.65 12.36
N SER A 115 5.69 -2.23 13.61
CA SER A 115 5.61 -0.82 14.00
C SER A 115 6.64 0.07 13.29
N ALA A 116 7.91 -0.35 13.28
CA ALA A 116 8.98 0.37 12.58
C ALA A 116 8.72 0.47 11.07
N LEU A 117 8.33 -0.65 10.46
CA LEU A 117 8.08 -0.74 9.02
C LEU A 117 6.87 0.11 8.59
N PHE A 118 5.79 0.15 9.38
CA PHE A 118 4.64 1.02 9.09
C PHE A 118 4.99 2.50 9.29
N SER A 119 5.82 2.82 10.28
CA SER A 119 6.26 4.20 10.50
C SER A 119 7.05 4.74 9.31
N GLU A 120 8.06 3.99 8.86
CA GLU A 120 8.86 4.28 7.65
C GLU A 120 7.96 4.37 6.42
N ARG A 121 7.07 3.39 6.22
CA ARG A 121 6.13 3.35 5.10
C ARG A 121 5.26 4.62 5.04
N TYR A 122 4.69 5.03 6.17
CA TYR A 122 3.84 6.21 6.20
C TYR A 122 4.64 7.49 5.94
N GLU A 123 5.89 7.58 6.42
CA GLU A 123 6.78 8.70 6.15
C GLU A 123 7.07 8.82 4.65
N GLU A 124 7.53 7.74 4.02
CA GLU A 124 7.79 7.71 2.57
C GLU A 124 6.55 8.05 1.75
N TYR A 125 5.40 7.47 2.12
CA TYR A 125 4.17 7.66 1.37
C TYR A 125 3.63 9.09 1.49
N ARG A 126 3.72 9.70 2.69
CA ARG A 126 3.36 11.11 2.89
C ARG A 126 4.23 12.04 2.07
N ALA A 127 5.55 11.84 2.10
CA ALA A 127 6.49 12.67 1.33
C ALA A 127 6.18 12.59 -0.17
N SER A 128 6.06 11.36 -0.69
CA SER A 128 5.77 11.08 -2.09
C SER A 128 4.42 11.67 -2.55
N LEU A 129 3.38 11.58 -1.71
CA LEU A 129 2.07 12.16 -2.02
C LEU A 129 2.08 13.69 -1.93
N ALA A 130 2.76 14.27 -0.93
CA ALA A 130 2.90 15.71 -0.79
C ALA A 130 3.58 16.36 -1.99
N GLU A 131 4.62 15.74 -2.55
CA GLU A 131 5.27 16.22 -3.78
C GLU A 131 4.29 16.24 -4.97
N ARG A 132 3.47 15.20 -5.14
CA ARG A 132 2.44 15.15 -6.19
C ARG A 132 1.36 16.21 -6.00
N LEU A 133 0.91 16.41 -4.77
CA LEU A 133 -0.06 17.45 -4.43
C LEU A 133 0.52 18.84 -4.68
N SER A 134 1.79 19.08 -4.35
CA SER A 134 2.45 20.36 -4.66
C SER A 134 2.49 20.59 -6.17
N ARG A 135 2.85 19.59 -6.97
CA ARG A 135 2.82 19.71 -8.45
C ARG A 135 1.42 20.05 -8.96
N ALA A 136 0.39 19.35 -8.48
CA ALA A 136 -0.99 19.66 -8.84
C ALA A 136 -1.41 21.09 -8.43
N MET A 137 -0.89 21.61 -7.33
CA MET A 137 -1.11 23.01 -6.92
C MET A 137 -0.34 24.00 -7.82
N ASP A 138 0.90 23.69 -8.19
CA ASP A 138 1.74 24.51 -9.10
C ASP A 138 1.14 24.59 -10.50
N GLU A 139 0.52 23.51 -10.96
CA GLU A 139 -0.22 23.43 -12.23
C GLU A 139 -1.61 24.09 -12.15
N GLY A 140 -2.01 24.56 -10.97
CA GLY A 140 -3.31 25.20 -10.73
C GLY A 140 -4.48 24.23 -10.87
N ALA A 141 -4.28 22.93 -10.63
CA ALA A 141 -5.33 21.93 -10.54
C ALA A 141 -5.96 21.87 -9.13
N LEU A 142 -5.19 22.25 -8.10
CA LEU A 142 -5.64 22.37 -6.71
C LEU A 142 -5.28 23.75 -6.13
N THR A 143 -6.08 24.24 -5.19
CA THR A 143 -5.78 25.43 -4.39
C THR A 143 -4.74 25.11 -3.32
N ARG A 144 -4.13 26.15 -2.74
CA ARG A 144 -3.12 26.05 -1.67
C ARG A 144 -3.70 26.35 -0.27
N ASP A 145 -5.02 26.28 -0.12
CA ASP A 145 -5.70 26.55 1.16
C ASP A 145 -5.26 25.56 2.26
N VAL A 146 -4.96 24.32 1.84
CA VAL A 146 -4.32 23.30 2.67
C VAL A 146 -2.92 23.01 2.12
N PRO A 147 -1.85 23.16 2.92
CA PRO A 147 -0.51 22.75 2.57
C PRO A 147 -0.43 21.28 2.14
N PRO A 148 0.40 20.95 1.13
CA PRO A 148 0.43 19.63 0.51
C PRO A 148 0.78 18.50 1.48
N ASP A 149 1.66 18.76 2.45
CA ASP A 149 2.04 17.85 3.53
C ASP A 149 0.86 17.51 4.45
N ARG A 150 0.04 18.51 4.80
CA ARG A 150 -1.18 18.29 5.60
C ARG A 150 -2.27 17.59 4.79
N LEU A 151 -2.42 17.95 3.53
CA LEU A 151 -3.39 17.30 2.63
C LEU A 151 -3.02 15.83 2.38
N ALA A 152 -1.73 15.49 2.28
CA ALA A 152 -1.27 14.11 2.19
C ALA A 152 -1.67 13.29 3.42
N VAL A 153 -1.51 13.84 4.63
CA VAL A 153 -1.97 13.20 5.87
C VAL A 153 -3.49 12.95 5.83
N MET A 154 -4.28 13.95 5.43
CA MET A 154 -5.73 13.84 5.35
C MET A 154 -6.18 12.78 4.34
N LEU A 155 -5.56 12.74 3.16
CA LEU A 155 -5.90 11.76 2.12
C LEU A 155 -5.53 10.34 2.54
N ILE A 156 -4.37 10.14 3.17
CA ILE A 156 -3.97 8.83 3.68
C ILE A 156 -4.94 8.38 4.78
N ALA A 157 -5.28 9.25 5.74
CA ALA A 157 -6.23 8.94 6.78
C ALA A 157 -7.63 8.60 6.23
N LEU A 158 -8.07 9.32 5.19
CA LEU A 158 -9.31 9.04 4.48
C LEU A 158 -9.28 7.66 3.83
N VAL A 159 -8.21 7.32 3.10
CA VAL A 159 -8.07 6.03 2.41
C VAL A 159 -7.97 4.87 3.40
N ASP A 160 -7.17 4.99 4.46
CA ASP A 160 -7.09 3.95 5.49
C ASP A 160 -8.46 3.72 6.16
N GLY A 161 -9.17 4.80 6.46
CA GLY A 161 -10.52 4.75 7.03
C GLY A 161 -11.56 4.17 6.07
N ILE A 162 -11.48 4.49 4.77
CA ILE A 162 -12.42 3.98 3.76
C ILE A 162 -12.20 2.49 3.52
N GLN A 163 -10.95 2.02 3.53
CA GLN A 163 -10.62 0.61 3.43
C GLN A 163 -11.21 -0.20 4.60
N MET A 164 -11.11 0.33 5.83
CA MET A 164 -11.76 -0.27 6.99
C MET A 164 -13.28 -0.35 6.84
N GLN A 165 -13.92 0.73 6.38
CA GLN A 165 -15.37 0.73 6.14
C GLN A 165 -15.77 -0.23 5.02
N TRP A 166 -15.04 -0.25 3.91
CA TRP A 166 -15.27 -1.16 2.79
C TRP A 166 -15.12 -2.64 3.15
N LEU A 167 -14.21 -2.99 4.07
CA LEU A 167 -14.12 -4.35 4.59
C LEU A 167 -15.37 -4.77 5.38
N ASN A 168 -16.09 -3.82 5.99
CA ASN A 168 -17.35 -4.07 6.71
C ASN A 168 -18.56 -4.03 5.79
N ASP A 169 -18.55 -3.17 4.76
CA ASP A 169 -19.60 -3.03 3.76
C ASP A 169 -19.00 -2.83 2.37
N ARG A 170 -19.12 -3.85 1.52
CA ARG A 170 -18.56 -3.86 0.16
C ARG A 170 -19.25 -2.87 -0.78
N ALA A 171 -20.37 -2.27 -0.39
CA ALA A 171 -21.04 -1.22 -1.16
C ALA A 171 -20.37 0.15 -1.02
N VAL A 172 -19.46 0.33 -0.05
CA VAL A 172 -18.72 1.58 0.13
C VAL A 172 -17.78 1.82 -1.05
N ASP A 173 -17.88 3.00 -1.68
CA ASP A 173 -16.98 3.42 -2.74
C ASP A 173 -15.65 3.93 -2.14
N MET A 174 -14.53 3.28 -2.50
CA MET A 174 -13.20 3.66 -1.99
C MET A 174 -12.60 4.87 -2.69
N GLU A 175 -13.04 5.19 -3.91
CA GLU A 175 -12.49 6.28 -4.72
C GLU A 175 -13.28 7.58 -4.52
N ARG A 176 -14.61 7.49 -4.51
CA ARG A 176 -15.48 8.67 -4.53
C ARG A 176 -15.19 9.68 -3.41
N PRO A 177 -15.03 9.27 -2.14
CA PRO A 177 -14.70 10.21 -1.05
C PRO A 177 -13.39 10.97 -1.27
N VAL A 178 -12.40 10.31 -1.90
CA VAL A 178 -11.12 10.93 -2.23
C VAL A 178 -11.31 11.98 -3.32
N THR A 179 -12.08 11.66 -4.36
CA THR A 179 -12.38 12.63 -5.43
C THR A 179 -13.21 13.81 -4.95
N ASP A 180 -14.17 13.58 -4.04
CA ASP A 180 -14.99 14.66 -3.47
C ASP A 180 -14.12 15.59 -2.60
N LEU A 181 -13.19 15.06 -1.80
CA LEU A 181 -12.24 15.87 -1.03
C LEU A 181 -11.33 16.70 -1.95
N LEU A 182 -10.80 16.11 -3.02
CA LEU A 182 -9.97 16.84 -3.99
C LEU A 182 -10.79 17.92 -4.73
N ALA A 183 -12.06 17.66 -5.05
CA ALA A 183 -12.94 18.62 -5.71
C ALA A 183 -13.24 19.85 -4.86
N LEU A 184 -13.29 19.73 -3.52
CA LEU A 184 -13.41 20.87 -2.60
C LEU A 184 -12.21 21.82 -2.66
N LEU A 185 -11.06 21.31 -3.09
CA LEU A 185 -9.81 22.05 -3.26
C LEU A 185 -9.54 22.38 -4.74
N ALA A 186 -10.47 22.11 -5.65
CA ALA A 186 -10.33 22.55 -7.03
C ALA A 186 -10.59 24.06 -7.13
N PRO A 187 -9.83 24.81 -7.95
CA PRO A 187 -10.06 26.24 -8.13
C PRO A 187 -11.43 26.50 -8.75
N ASP A 188 -12.07 27.59 -8.31
CA ASP A 188 -13.40 27.95 -8.77
C ASP A 188 -13.40 28.23 -10.28
N ARG A 189 -14.17 27.44 -11.04
CA ARG A 189 -14.16 27.53 -12.53
C ARG A 189 -14.71 28.86 -13.07
N ARG A 190 -15.30 29.69 -12.21
CA ARG A 190 -15.94 30.95 -12.59
C ARG A 190 -14.96 32.10 -12.83
N GLU A 191 -13.70 32.01 -12.40
CA GLU A 191 -12.74 33.12 -12.49
C GLU A 191 -11.80 33.07 -13.71
N ARG A 192 -11.82 31.99 -14.52
CA ARG A 192 -10.93 31.83 -15.70
C ARG A 192 -11.56 32.22 -17.04
N GLY A 193 -12.72 32.87 -17.04
CA GLY A 193 -13.50 33.20 -18.23
C GLY A 193 -13.86 34.68 -18.39
N GLY A 194 -13.03 35.60 -17.87
CA GLY A 194 -13.20 37.05 -18.01
C GLY A 194 -12.05 37.68 -18.77
#